data_AF-A0A9E0LNW2-F1
#
_entry.id   AF-A0A9E0LNW2-F1
#
_cell.length_a   1.000
_cell.length_b   1.000
_cell.length_c   1.000
_cell.angle_alpha   90.00
_cell.angle_beta   90.00
_cell.angle_gamma   90.00
#
_symmetry.space_group_name_H-M   'P 1'
#
loop_
_entity.id
_entity.type
_entity.pdbx_description
1 polymer ?
#
loop_
_entity_poly.entity_id
_entity_poly.type
_entity_poly.pdbx_seq_one_letter_code
_entity_poly.pdbx_strand_id
1 'polypeptide(L)'
;MKYAYKYSSLLIIVLSLLLFTGVKTAHAQSVTLNPSQIKYPTGNRVGSNSAVIKQNIQGTLQQRALSEIQKRIKSLSELLTKINSLKYLTPAQKEKFATSIQAEITSLNTLSTKIQSDTDATILKTDIQSIVTSYRVYAVYIPQIRLLAGANSVLETTTKLSSLSARLSERITSAKKNGVDTTTIEPLLADMNLKITDANAQANTIITNITPLTPEGYPNNKIILQNAKANLQTAIQDIKTALLDARQIIQGLIIVTPKNTNASESGFLKAKSQLKNQDIPQIVLPTTTP
;
A
#
# COMPACT_ATOMS: atom_id res chain seq x y z
N MET A 1 -13.74 -0.44 19.83
CA MET A 1 -13.23 -1.73 19.31
C MET A 1 -11.79 -1.51 18.84
N LYS A 2 -10.87 -2.33 19.37
CA LYS A 2 -9.42 -2.16 19.35
C LYS A 2 -8.80 -2.95 18.20
N TYR A 3 -8.32 -2.30 17.16
CA TYR A 3 -7.26 -2.83 16.29
C TYR A 3 -6.41 -1.66 15.77
N ALA A 4 -5.47 -1.22 16.60
CA ALA A 4 -4.41 -0.31 16.21
C ALA A 4 -3.35 -1.12 15.46
N TYR A 5 -3.34 -1.03 14.12
CA TYR A 5 -2.23 -1.51 13.32
C TYR A 5 -1.03 -0.58 13.51
N LYS A 6 -0.12 -0.98 14.41
CA LYS A 6 1.24 -0.46 14.50
C LYS A 6 2.03 -0.95 13.28
N TYR A 7 2.08 -0.14 12.22
CA TYR A 7 3.09 -0.26 11.15
C TYR A 7 4.01 0.96 11.21
N SER A 8 4.83 1.03 12.25
CA SER A 8 5.97 1.93 12.37
C SER A 8 6.98 1.20 13.26
N SER A 9 8.25 1.16 12.84
CA SER A 9 9.37 0.39 13.44
C SER A 9 9.67 -1.02 12.90
N LEU A 10 9.80 -1.21 11.57
CA LEU A 10 10.44 -2.42 11.01
C LEU A 10 11.46 -2.11 9.89
N LEU A 11 12.11 -0.94 9.99
CA LEU A 11 13.10 -0.47 9.02
C LEU A 11 14.58 -0.65 9.45
N ILE A 12 14.90 -1.16 10.65
CA ILE A 12 16.31 -1.22 11.11
C ILE A 12 16.59 -2.46 11.97
N ILE A 13 16.53 -3.70 11.44
CA ILE A 13 17.19 -4.86 12.11
C ILE A 13 17.71 -5.91 11.10
N VAL A 14 18.14 -5.52 9.90
CA VAL A 14 18.90 -6.45 9.01
C VAL A 14 20.32 -5.93 8.72
N LEU A 15 20.72 -4.79 9.30
CA LEU A 15 22.05 -4.21 9.17
C LEU A 15 22.75 -3.97 10.52
N SER A 16 22.56 -4.86 11.50
CA SER A 16 23.18 -4.74 12.84
C SER A 16 23.70 -6.08 13.38
N LEU A 17 24.35 -6.87 12.54
CA LEU A 17 25.11 -8.04 12.99
C LEU A 17 26.48 -8.13 12.31
N LEU A 18 27.22 -7.02 12.37
CA LEU A 18 28.66 -6.96 12.16
C LEU A 18 29.20 -6.01 13.25
N LEU A 19 30.27 -6.44 13.92
CA LEU A 19 31.00 -5.80 15.03
C LEU A 19 30.58 -6.24 16.44
N PHE A 20 31.20 -7.34 16.91
CA PHE A 20 31.78 -7.38 18.26
C PHE A 20 33.03 -8.29 18.23
N THR A 21 34.16 -7.70 17.88
CA THR A 21 35.50 -8.16 18.30
C THR A 21 35.91 -7.31 19.50
N GLY A 22 36.33 -7.95 20.59
CA GLY A 22 36.86 -7.23 21.76
C GLY A 22 36.69 -8.00 23.07
N VAL A 23 37.54 -8.99 23.30
CA VAL A 23 37.75 -9.59 24.62
C VAL A 23 38.42 -8.54 25.51
N LYS A 24 37.77 -8.11 26.59
CA LYS A 24 38.45 -7.42 27.69
C LYS A 24 38.87 -8.45 28.73
N THR A 25 40.18 -8.55 28.92
CA THR A 25 40.84 -9.27 30.02
C THR A 25 40.45 -8.60 31.35
N ALA A 26 39.89 -9.36 32.27
CA ALA A 26 39.73 -8.96 33.66
C ALA A 26 40.73 -9.74 34.52
N HIS A 27 41.43 -8.98 35.37
CA HIS A 27 42.54 -9.41 36.22
C HIS A 27 42.16 -10.53 37.21
N ALA A 28 43.10 -11.44 37.38
CA ALA A 28 43.06 -12.52 38.36
C ALA A 28 43.10 -11.95 39.80
N GLN A 29 42.20 -12.44 40.65
CA GLN A 29 42.41 -12.48 42.09
C GLN A 29 42.79 -13.91 42.47
N SER A 30 44.00 -14.07 43.02
CA SER A 30 44.53 -15.34 43.51
C SER A 30 43.83 -15.74 44.80
N VAL A 31 42.91 -16.71 44.71
CA VAL A 31 42.42 -17.46 45.87
C VAL A 31 43.31 -18.68 46.02
N THR A 32 44.10 -18.71 47.08
CA THR A 32 44.91 -19.87 47.46
C THR A 32 43.97 -20.98 47.94
N LEU A 33 43.76 -22.00 47.11
CA LEU A 33 42.99 -23.20 47.47
C LEU A 33 43.93 -24.37 47.80
N ASN A 34 43.63 -25.00 48.93
CA ASN A 34 44.25 -26.20 49.49
C ASN A 34 44.36 -27.35 48.45
N PRO A 35 45.50 -28.04 48.26
CA PRO A 35 45.73 -28.88 47.08
C PRO A 35 45.02 -30.25 47.05
N SER A 36 44.19 -30.60 48.02
CA SER A 36 43.88 -32.02 48.24
C SER A 36 42.53 -32.54 47.76
N GLN A 37 41.58 -31.72 47.30
CA GLN A 37 40.28 -32.26 46.82
C GLN A 37 39.58 -31.37 45.78
N ILE A 38 40.05 -31.36 44.53
CA ILE A 38 39.18 -31.00 43.38
C ILE A 38 39.44 -31.99 42.25
N LYS A 39 38.54 -32.97 42.10
CA LYS A 39 38.36 -33.69 40.83
C LYS A 39 37.88 -32.66 39.82
N TYR A 40 38.73 -32.26 38.88
CA TYR A 40 38.33 -31.45 37.75
C TYR A 40 37.26 -32.19 36.93
N PRO A 41 36.05 -31.64 36.73
CA PRO A 41 35.22 -32.08 35.63
C PRO A 41 35.88 -31.53 34.36
N THR A 42 36.71 -32.37 33.77
CA THR A 42 37.31 -32.19 32.44
C THR A 42 36.23 -31.89 31.40
N GLY A 43 36.40 -30.78 30.68
CA GLY A 43 36.12 -30.69 29.24
C GLY A 43 34.71 -30.37 28.74
N ASN A 44 33.62 -30.85 29.35
CA ASN A 44 32.36 -30.93 28.57
C ASN A 44 31.32 -29.82 28.79
N ARG A 45 31.37 -29.03 29.87
CA ARG A 45 30.26 -28.09 30.20
C ARG A 45 30.20 -26.84 29.33
N VAL A 46 31.33 -26.33 28.83
CA VAL A 46 31.36 -25.13 27.96
C VAL A 46 30.99 -25.49 26.51
N GLY A 47 31.38 -26.68 26.05
CA GLY A 47 31.01 -27.19 24.72
C GLY A 47 29.51 -27.42 24.57
N SER A 48 28.87 -28.09 25.54
CA SER A 48 27.43 -28.36 25.52
C SER A 48 26.57 -27.10 25.56
N ASN A 49 26.92 -26.12 26.40
CA ASN A 49 26.18 -24.85 26.46
C ASN A 49 26.32 -24.04 25.16
N SER A 50 27.50 -24.03 24.54
CA SER A 50 27.71 -23.33 23.26
C SER A 50 26.98 -24.01 22.09
N ALA A 51 26.88 -25.34 22.08
CA ALA A 51 26.14 -26.10 21.07
C ALA A 51 24.63 -25.91 21.20
N VAL A 52 24.10 -25.94 22.43
CA VAL A 52 22.68 -25.68 22.72
C VAL A 52 22.29 -24.25 22.33
N ILE A 53 23.14 -23.26 22.63
CA ILE A 53 22.91 -21.87 22.21
C ILE A 53 22.90 -21.74 20.68
N LYS A 54 23.85 -22.38 19.97
CA LYS A 54 23.88 -22.38 18.50
C LYS A 54 22.63 -23.01 17.89
N GLN A 55 22.17 -24.13 18.43
CA GLN A 55 20.96 -24.83 17.96
C GLN A 55 19.68 -24.00 18.19
N ASN A 56 19.55 -23.34 19.34
CA ASN A 56 18.43 -22.44 19.64
C ASN A 56 18.41 -21.20 18.75
N ILE A 57 19.58 -20.63 18.44
CA ILE A 57 19.70 -19.49 17.52
C ILE A 57 19.32 -19.91 16.09
N GLN A 58 19.78 -21.06 15.62
CA GLN A 58 19.40 -21.60 14.31
C GLN A 58 17.89 -21.81 14.20
N GLY A 59 17.26 -22.45 15.19
CA GLY A 59 15.81 -22.63 15.21
C GLY A 59 15.05 -21.29 15.20
N THR A 60 15.55 -20.28 15.90
CA THR A 60 14.94 -18.94 15.91
C THR A 60 15.10 -18.22 14.55
N LEU A 61 16.27 -18.32 13.91
CA LEU A 61 16.52 -17.73 12.60
C LEU A 61 15.68 -18.38 11.51
N GLN A 62 15.59 -19.72 11.53
CA GLN A 62 14.78 -20.52 10.63
C GLN A 62 13.30 -20.13 10.74
N GLN A 63 12.73 -20.07 11.95
CA GLN A 63 11.34 -19.68 12.16
C GLN A 63 11.05 -18.26 11.65
N ARG A 64 11.95 -17.31 11.88
CA ARG A 64 11.80 -15.93 11.38
C ARG A 64 11.80 -15.88 9.84
N ALA A 65 12.75 -16.58 9.23
CA ALA A 65 12.88 -16.65 7.78
C ALA A 65 11.62 -17.24 7.12
N LEU A 66 11.12 -18.36 7.67
CA LEU A 66 9.90 -19.01 7.20
C LEU A 66 8.67 -18.11 7.36
N SER A 67 8.55 -17.39 8.49
CA SER A 67 7.46 -16.43 8.70
C SER A 67 7.48 -15.30 7.66
N GLU A 68 8.65 -14.74 7.35
CA GLU A 68 8.78 -13.70 6.33
C GLU A 68 8.46 -14.21 4.92
N ILE A 69 8.92 -15.41 4.57
CA ILE A 69 8.57 -16.06 3.29
C ILE A 69 7.05 -16.26 3.19
N GLN A 70 6.41 -16.78 4.23
CA GLN A 70 4.96 -17.02 4.23
C GLN A 70 4.15 -15.72 4.09
N LYS A 71 4.54 -14.64 4.77
CA LYS A 71 3.91 -13.32 4.62
C LYS A 71 4.00 -12.82 3.17
N ARG A 72 5.15 -13.03 2.53
CA ARG A 72 5.38 -12.62 1.14
C ARG A 72 4.54 -13.43 0.16
N ILE A 73 4.55 -14.76 0.30
CA ILE A 73 3.71 -15.66 -0.51
C ILE A 73 2.24 -15.24 -0.40
N LYS A 74 1.73 -15.05 0.82
CA LYS A 74 0.35 -14.57 1.04
C LYS A 74 0.06 -13.26 0.31
N SER A 75 0.96 -12.27 0.43
CA SER A 75 0.79 -10.99 -0.25
C SER A 75 0.79 -11.12 -1.77
N LEU A 76 1.69 -11.95 -2.32
CA LEU A 76 1.80 -12.19 -3.76
C LEU A 76 0.57 -12.93 -4.30
N SER A 77 0.04 -13.90 -3.56
CA SER A 77 -1.22 -14.59 -3.91
C SER A 77 -2.41 -13.61 -3.94
N GLU A 78 -2.49 -12.67 -2.99
CA GLU A 78 -3.52 -11.62 -3.01
C GLU A 78 -3.39 -10.71 -4.25
N LEU A 79 -2.16 -10.45 -4.73
CA LEU A 79 -1.95 -9.68 -5.97
C LEU A 79 -2.47 -10.41 -7.20
N LEU A 80 -2.32 -11.74 -7.29
CA LEU A 80 -2.86 -12.53 -8.40
C LEU A 80 -4.37 -12.36 -8.54
N THR A 81 -5.11 -12.42 -7.43
CA THR A 81 -6.55 -12.15 -7.42
C THR A 81 -6.84 -10.72 -7.85
N LYS A 82 -6.03 -9.76 -7.39
CA LYS A 82 -6.24 -8.34 -7.71
C LYS A 82 -6.04 -8.04 -9.20
N ILE A 83 -5.01 -8.58 -9.83
CA ILE A 83 -4.68 -8.35 -11.25
C ILE A 83 -5.86 -8.72 -12.16
N ASN A 84 -6.50 -9.86 -11.88
CA ASN A 84 -7.62 -10.33 -12.68
C ASN A 84 -8.80 -9.34 -12.68
N SER A 85 -9.00 -8.61 -11.57
CA SER A 85 -10.05 -7.61 -11.43
C SER A 85 -9.79 -6.28 -12.16
N LEU A 86 -8.56 -6.03 -12.65
CA LEU A 86 -8.20 -4.77 -13.28
C LEU A 86 -8.73 -4.69 -14.71
N LYS A 87 -9.74 -3.87 -14.97
CA LYS A 87 -10.41 -3.72 -16.28
C LYS A 87 -9.54 -2.98 -17.30
N TYR A 88 -8.71 -2.05 -16.85
CA TYR A 88 -7.87 -1.21 -17.72
C TYR A 88 -6.47 -1.80 -17.96
N LEU A 89 -6.26 -3.09 -17.64
CA LEU A 89 -5.10 -3.84 -18.10
C LEU A 89 -5.50 -4.80 -19.23
N THR A 90 -4.66 -4.89 -20.25
CA THR A 90 -4.85 -5.84 -21.35
C THR A 90 -4.67 -7.28 -20.85
N PRO A 91 -5.25 -8.29 -21.53
CA PRO A 91 -5.03 -9.69 -21.20
C PRO A 91 -3.53 -10.06 -21.13
N ALA A 92 -2.74 -9.58 -22.10
CA ALA A 92 -1.29 -9.82 -22.13
C ALA A 92 -0.55 -9.18 -20.92
N GLN A 93 -0.97 -7.99 -20.48
CA GLN A 93 -0.40 -7.36 -19.28
C GLN A 93 -0.73 -8.16 -18.02
N LYS A 94 -1.98 -8.63 -17.90
CA LYS A 94 -2.41 -9.46 -16.76
C LYS A 94 -1.62 -10.76 -16.71
N GLU A 95 -1.49 -11.44 -17.84
CA GLU A 95 -0.73 -12.68 -17.97
C GLU A 95 0.74 -12.47 -17.62
N LYS A 96 1.38 -11.39 -18.10
CA LYS A 96 2.76 -11.05 -17.73
C LYS A 96 2.92 -10.94 -16.22
N PHE A 97 2.07 -10.16 -15.55
CA PHE A 97 2.14 -10.03 -14.09
C PHE A 97 1.87 -11.34 -13.37
N ALA A 98 0.87 -12.11 -13.81
CA ALA A 98 0.52 -13.39 -13.21
C ALA A 98 1.68 -14.38 -13.30
N THR A 99 2.31 -14.51 -14.47
CA THR A 99 3.47 -15.38 -14.69
C THR A 99 4.65 -14.97 -13.82
N SER A 100 5.00 -13.67 -13.77
CA SER A 100 6.12 -13.20 -12.95
C SER A 100 5.88 -13.38 -11.46
N ILE A 101 4.65 -13.12 -10.97
CA ILE A 101 4.31 -13.30 -9.56
C ILE A 101 4.28 -14.79 -9.20
N GLN A 102 3.77 -15.65 -10.08
CA GLN A 102 3.74 -17.09 -9.86
C GLN A 102 5.15 -17.69 -9.82
N ALA A 103 6.05 -17.22 -10.68
CA ALA A 103 7.46 -17.60 -10.64
C ALA A 103 8.10 -17.26 -9.29
N GLU A 104 7.87 -16.05 -8.77
CA GLU A 104 8.38 -15.64 -7.45
C GLU A 104 7.80 -16.48 -6.31
N ILE A 105 6.49 -16.78 -6.34
CA ILE A 105 5.86 -17.68 -5.36
C ILE A 105 6.54 -19.06 -5.38
N THR A 106 6.81 -19.62 -6.56
CA THR A 106 7.51 -20.89 -6.69
C THR A 106 8.92 -20.82 -6.11
N SER A 107 9.69 -19.77 -6.45
CA SER A 107 11.04 -19.57 -5.89
C SER A 107 11.04 -19.44 -4.37
N LEU A 108 10.07 -18.73 -3.80
CA LEU A 108 9.90 -18.59 -2.35
C LEU A 108 9.54 -19.92 -1.67
N ASN A 109 8.68 -20.74 -2.29
CA ASN A 109 8.37 -22.08 -1.78
C ASN A 109 9.62 -22.99 -1.80
N THR A 110 10.40 -22.97 -2.88
CA THR A 110 11.67 -23.71 -2.94
C THR A 110 12.64 -23.26 -1.85
N LEU A 111 12.77 -21.95 -1.63
CA LEU A 111 13.62 -21.41 -0.57
C LEU A 111 13.11 -21.81 0.83
N SER A 112 11.79 -21.81 1.04
CA SER A 112 11.17 -22.30 2.28
C SER A 112 11.56 -23.75 2.57
N THR A 113 11.50 -24.63 1.57
CA THR A 113 11.87 -26.04 1.72
C THR A 113 13.35 -26.21 2.07
N LYS A 114 14.25 -25.45 1.42
CA LYS A 114 15.68 -25.49 1.72
C LYS A 114 15.97 -25.07 3.16
N ILE A 115 15.44 -23.91 3.57
CA ILE A 115 15.57 -23.39 4.94
C ILE A 115 15.00 -24.38 5.97
N GLN A 116 13.93 -25.11 5.65
CA GLN A 116 13.37 -26.15 6.54
C GLN A 116 14.32 -27.34 6.72
N SER A 117 15.03 -27.74 5.66
CA SER A 117 15.96 -28.87 5.67
C SER A 117 17.40 -28.52 6.12
N ASP A 118 17.73 -27.23 6.22
CA ASP A 118 19.08 -26.78 6.54
C ASP A 118 19.47 -27.10 7.99
N THR A 119 20.48 -27.94 8.15
CA THR A 119 21.11 -28.26 9.44
C THR A 119 22.49 -27.60 9.60
N ASP A 120 23.06 -27.08 8.50
CA ASP A 120 24.33 -26.34 8.50
C ASP A 120 24.07 -24.83 8.71
N ALA A 121 24.73 -24.26 9.72
CA ALA A 121 24.56 -22.85 10.10
C ALA A 121 24.95 -21.86 8.99
N THR A 122 25.95 -22.21 8.19
CA THR A 122 26.52 -21.37 7.13
C THR A 122 25.62 -21.39 5.91
N ILE A 123 25.11 -22.57 5.55
CA ILE A 123 24.12 -22.74 4.48
C ILE A 123 22.83 -22.00 4.84
N LEU A 124 22.31 -22.23 6.06
CA LEU A 124 21.11 -21.54 6.56
C LEU A 124 21.25 -20.02 6.48
N LYS A 125 22.42 -19.48 6.86
CA LYS A 125 22.66 -18.03 6.77
C LYS A 125 22.64 -17.53 5.32
N THR A 126 23.20 -18.29 4.39
CA THR A 126 23.25 -17.95 2.96
C THR A 126 21.85 -17.98 2.36
N ASP A 127 21.06 -19.00 2.68
CA ASP A 127 19.67 -19.12 2.22
C ASP A 127 18.78 -18.02 2.81
N ILE A 128 18.95 -17.68 4.09
CA ILE A 128 18.27 -16.53 4.69
C ILE A 128 18.67 -15.21 4.00
N GLN A 129 19.93 -15.04 3.60
CA GLN A 129 20.37 -13.84 2.87
C GLN A 129 19.70 -13.74 1.49
N SER A 130 19.43 -14.86 0.83
CA SER A 130 18.75 -14.87 -0.48
C SER A 130 17.32 -14.29 -0.44
N ILE A 131 16.68 -14.28 0.74
CA ILE A 131 15.39 -13.60 0.98
C ILE A 131 15.48 -12.11 0.63
N VAL A 132 16.64 -11.48 0.73
CA VAL A 132 16.85 -10.06 0.37
C VAL A 132 16.75 -9.84 -1.15
N THR A 133 17.11 -10.81 -1.97
CA THR A 133 16.95 -10.69 -3.43
C THR A 133 15.47 -10.74 -3.81
N SER A 134 14.72 -11.71 -3.25
CA SER A 134 13.25 -11.78 -3.34
C SER A 134 12.55 -10.54 -2.78
N TYR A 135 13.19 -9.82 -1.84
CA TYR A 135 12.64 -8.57 -1.33
C TYR A 135 12.55 -7.50 -2.42
N ARG A 136 13.44 -7.48 -3.42
CA ARG A 136 13.35 -6.51 -4.54
C ARG A 136 12.11 -6.74 -5.39
N VAL A 137 11.81 -8.00 -5.69
CA VAL A 137 10.61 -8.42 -6.42
C VAL A 137 9.35 -8.00 -5.67
N TYR A 138 9.31 -8.30 -4.37
CA TYR A 138 8.25 -7.90 -3.46
C TYR A 138 8.07 -6.37 -3.37
N ALA A 139 9.19 -5.63 -3.27
CA ALA A 139 9.21 -4.17 -3.14
C ALA A 139 8.74 -3.43 -4.40
N VAL A 140 8.75 -4.08 -5.57
CA VAL A 140 8.24 -3.51 -6.83
C VAL A 140 6.79 -3.92 -7.07
N TYR A 141 6.47 -5.22 -7.06
CA TYR A 141 5.14 -5.68 -7.49
C TYR A 141 4.01 -5.22 -6.56
N ILE A 142 4.22 -5.16 -5.24
CA ILE A 142 3.16 -4.70 -4.33
C ILE A 142 2.72 -3.26 -4.59
N PRO A 143 3.62 -2.26 -4.56
CA PRO A 143 3.20 -0.89 -4.84
C PRO A 143 2.71 -0.74 -6.27
N GLN A 144 3.32 -1.43 -7.25
CA GLN A 144 2.90 -1.39 -8.65
C GLN A 144 1.45 -1.83 -8.83
N ILE A 145 1.08 -3.04 -8.38
CA ILE A 145 -0.29 -3.55 -8.55
C ILE A 145 -1.31 -2.73 -7.74
N ARG A 146 -0.95 -2.23 -6.56
CA ARG A 146 -1.82 -1.34 -5.78
C ARG A 146 -2.09 -0.01 -6.48
N LEU A 147 -1.07 0.59 -7.10
CA LEU A 147 -1.21 1.82 -7.87
C LEU A 147 -2.03 1.60 -9.15
N LEU A 148 -1.82 0.49 -9.86
CA LEU A 148 -2.65 0.11 -11.01
C LEU A 148 -4.12 -0.08 -10.60
N ALA A 149 -4.37 -0.70 -9.44
CA ALA A 149 -5.71 -0.79 -8.88
C ALA A 149 -6.33 0.58 -8.58
N GLY A 150 -5.55 1.50 -8.02
CA GLY A 150 -5.98 2.88 -7.80
C GLY A 150 -6.36 3.58 -9.11
N ALA A 151 -5.49 3.52 -10.12
CA ALA A 151 -5.75 4.09 -11.43
C ALA A 151 -6.99 3.49 -12.10
N ASN A 152 -7.20 2.17 -11.99
CA ASN A 152 -8.41 1.51 -12.48
C ASN A 152 -9.68 2.06 -11.82
N SER A 153 -9.66 2.26 -10.50
CA SER A 153 -10.80 2.84 -9.77
C SER A 153 -11.06 4.30 -10.15
N VAL A 154 -10.00 5.08 -10.41
CA VAL A 154 -10.12 6.44 -10.93
C VAL A 154 -10.83 6.42 -12.28
N LEU A 155 -10.36 5.64 -13.25
CA LEU A 155 -10.95 5.57 -14.60
C LEU A 155 -12.41 5.11 -14.59
N GLU A 156 -12.76 4.18 -13.70
CA GLU A 156 -14.14 3.73 -13.55
C GLU A 156 -15.03 4.82 -12.93
N THR A 157 -14.48 5.63 -12.03
CA THR A 157 -15.18 6.74 -11.39
C THR A 157 -15.36 7.92 -12.35
N THR A 158 -14.33 8.28 -13.10
CA THR A 158 -14.39 9.34 -14.11
C THR A 158 -15.39 8.99 -15.20
N THR A 159 -15.48 7.73 -15.62
CA THR A 159 -16.53 7.25 -16.56
C THR A 159 -17.94 7.56 -16.03
N LYS A 160 -18.21 7.25 -14.75
CA LYS A 160 -19.50 7.55 -14.11
C LYS A 160 -19.75 9.05 -13.99
N LEU A 161 -18.71 9.83 -13.66
CA LEU A 161 -18.80 11.28 -13.56
C LEU A 161 -19.05 11.93 -14.92
N SER A 162 -18.46 11.42 -16.01
CA SER A 162 -18.76 11.88 -17.37
C SER A 162 -20.24 11.68 -17.72
N SER A 163 -20.80 10.50 -17.41
CA SER A 163 -22.24 10.25 -17.60
C SER A 163 -23.11 11.18 -16.75
N LEU A 164 -22.70 11.49 -15.52
CA LEU A 164 -23.40 12.46 -14.68
C LEU A 164 -23.31 13.88 -15.26
N SER A 165 -22.12 14.31 -15.69
CA SER A 165 -21.87 15.62 -16.30
C SER A 165 -22.75 15.83 -17.53
N ALA A 166 -22.86 14.83 -18.41
CA ALA A 166 -23.75 14.89 -19.57
C ALA A 166 -25.22 15.15 -19.18
N ARG A 167 -25.73 14.41 -18.18
CA ARG A 167 -27.09 14.61 -17.66
C ARG A 167 -27.30 15.97 -16.99
N LEU A 168 -26.28 16.50 -16.32
CA LEU A 168 -26.32 17.84 -15.72
C LEU A 168 -26.33 18.92 -16.80
N SER A 169 -25.53 18.76 -17.86
CA SER A 169 -25.51 19.64 -19.04
C SER A 169 -26.88 19.73 -19.71
N GLU A 170 -27.55 18.59 -19.91
CA GLU A 170 -28.92 18.55 -20.44
C GLU A 170 -29.91 19.33 -19.56
N ARG A 171 -29.82 19.17 -18.24
CA ARG A 171 -30.68 19.87 -17.28
C ARG A 171 -30.42 21.38 -17.25
N ILE A 172 -29.16 21.79 -17.28
CA ILE A 172 -28.76 23.20 -17.39
C ILE A 172 -29.32 23.80 -18.68
N THR A 173 -29.17 23.09 -19.80
CA THR A 173 -29.72 23.52 -21.10
C THR A 173 -31.25 23.66 -21.05
N SER A 174 -31.95 22.72 -20.42
CA SER A 174 -33.40 22.80 -20.26
C SER A 174 -33.82 23.96 -19.36
N ALA A 175 -33.12 24.20 -18.25
CA ALA A 175 -33.38 25.35 -17.37
C ALA A 175 -33.21 26.67 -18.12
N LYS A 176 -32.12 26.82 -18.87
CA LYS A 176 -31.84 28.00 -19.70
C LYS A 176 -32.94 28.26 -20.73
N LYS A 177 -33.44 27.22 -21.41
CA LYS A 177 -34.59 27.32 -22.34
C LYS A 177 -35.87 27.78 -21.66
N ASN A 178 -36.05 27.45 -20.38
CA ASN A 178 -37.19 27.87 -19.57
C ASN A 178 -36.99 29.27 -18.93
N GLY A 179 -35.98 30.03 -19.36
CA GLY A 179 -35.72 31.38 -18.87
C GLY A 179 -35.09 31.44 -17.48
N VAL A 180 -34.59 30.31 -16.96
CA VAL A 180 -33.92 30.24 -15.67
C VAL A 180 -32.48 30.75 -15.82
N ASP A 181 -32.01 31.57 -14.86
CA ASP A 181 -30.62 32.04 -14.82
C ASP A 181 -29.68 30.89 -14.42
N THR A 182 -28.77 30.53 -15.34
CA THR A 182 -27.77 29.46 -15.19
C THR A 182 -26.35 29.97 -15.00
N THR A 183 -26.15 31.29 -14.89
CA THR A 183 -24.82 31.94 -14.87
C THR A 183 -23.89 31.41 -13.78
N THR A 184 -24.44 31.03 -12.63
CA THR A 184 -23.64 30.53 -11.49
C THR A 184 -23.29 29.05 -11.58
N ILE A 185 -24.01 28.25 -12.38
CA ILE A 185 -23.82 26.79 -12.47
C ILE A 185 -23.12 26.34 -13.76
N GLU A 186 -23.13 27.15 -14.81
CA GLU A 186 -22.36 26.88 -16.04
C GLU A 186 -20.83 26.77 -15.79
N PRO A 187 -20.20 27.66 -15.00
CA PRO A 187 -18.76 27.53 -14.68
C PRO A 187 -18.43 26.27 -13.90
N LEU A 188 -19.33 25.83 -13.01
CA LEU A 188 -19.16 24.59 -12.23
C LEU A 188 -19.18 23.36 -13.14
N LEU A 189 -20.04 23.33 -14.16
CA LEU A 189 -20.05 22.25 -15.14
C LEU A 189 -18.75 22.22 -15.95
N ALA A 190 -18.21 23.39 -16.30
CA ALA A 190 -16.92 23.50 -16.97
C ALA A 190 -15.78 22.97 -16.09
N ASP A 191 -15.70 23.37 -14.82
CA ASP A 191 -14.66 22.87 -13.89
C ASP A 191 -14.81 21.36 -13.66
N MET A 192 -16.03 20.86 -13.42
CA MET A 192 -16.31 19.43 -13.31
C MET A 192 -15.72 18.64 -14.48
N ASN A 193 -15.90 19.12 -15.72
CA ASN A 193 -15.37 18.46 -16.92
C ASN A 193 -13.85 18.54 -17.03
N LEU A 194 -13.25 19.66 -16.63
CA LEU A 194 -11.79 19.79 -16.56
C LEU A 194 -11.19 18.81 -15.55
N LYS A 195 -11.78 18.70 -14.35
CA LYS A 195 -11.35 17.77 -13.30
C LYS A 195 -11.51 16.31 -13.68
N ILE A 196 -12.61 15.95 -14.36
CA ILE A 196 -12.77 14.60 -14.92
C ILE A 196 -11.67 14.30 -15.95
N THR A 197 -11.35 15.26 -16.81
CA THR A 197 -10.30 15.11 -17.83
C THR A 197 -8.92 14.94 -17.20
N ASP A 198 -8.56 15.77 -16.23
CA ASP A 198 -7.27 15.67 -15.55
C ASP A 198 -7.13 14.34 -14.78
N ALA A 199 -8.16 13.96 -14.00
CA ALA A 199 -8.16 12.68 -13.29
C ALA A 199 -7.94 11.48 -14.24
N ASN A 200 -8.55 11.50 -15.43
CA ASN A 200 -8.32 10.51 -16.48
C ASN A 200 -6.86 10.52 -16.98
N ALA A 201 -6.30 11.71 -17.26
CA ALA A 201 -4.93 11.86 -17.72
C ALA A 201 -3.91 11.35 -16.68
N GLN A 202 -4.11 11.68 -15.41
CA GLN A 202 -3.28 11.20 -14.30
C GLN A 202 -3.33 9.67 -14.19
N ALA A 203 -4.52 9.08 -14.25
CA ALA A 203 -4.68 7.62 -14.16
C ALA A 203 -4.03 6.86 -15.33
N ASN A 204 -4.19 7.36 -16.56
CA ASN A 204 -3.53 6.79 -17.72
C ASN A 204 -2.01 6.93 -17.65
N THR A 205 -1.51 8.07 -17.16
CA THR A 205 -0.07 8.28 -16.93
C THR A 205 0.49 7.26 -15.94
N ILE A 206 -0.24 6.96 -14.86
CA ILE A 206 0.14 5.91 -13.90
C ILE A 206 0.27 4.56 -14.64
N ILE A 207 -0.78 4.14 -15.35
CA ILE A 207 -0.81 2.84 -16.03
C ILE A 207 0.36 2.72 -17.02
N THR A 208 0.57 3.74 -17.85
CA THR A 208 1.65 3.79 -18.85
C THR A 208 3.03 3.69 -18.22
N ASN A 209 3.27 4.44 -17.14
CA ASN A 209 4.61 4.52 -16.55
C ASN A 209 4.96 3.32 -15.69
N ILE A 210 3.99 2.73 -14.98
CA ILE A 210 4.30 1.67 -14.03
C ILE A 210 4.12 0.27 -14.59
N THR A 211 3.31 0.06 -15.63
CA THR A 211 3.13 -1.28 -16.23
C THR A 211 4.42 -1.90 -16.77
N PRO A 212 5.36 -1.15 -17.38
CA PRO A 212 6.62 -1.69 -17.87
C PRO A 212 7.63 -2.06 -16.78
N LEU A 213 7.44 -1.60 -15.53
CA LEU A 213 8.43 -1.79 -14.47
C LEU A 213 8.62 -3.28 -14.15
N THR A 214 9.89 -3.65 -13.97
CA THR A 214 10.31 -4.99 -13.58
C THR A 214 11.23 -4.93 -12.34
N PRO A 215 11.31 -5.99 -11.53
CA PRO A 215 12.15 -6.02 -10.32
C PRO A 215 13.63 -5.65 -10.54
N GLU A 216 14.17 -5.92 -11.73
CA GLU A 216 15.57 -5.66 -12.10
C GLU A 216 15.89 -4.15 -12.09
N GLY A 217 14.90 -3.29 -12.29
CA GLY A 217 15.06 -1.84 -12.23
C GLY A 217 15.16 -1.26 -10.80
N TYR A 218 15.09 -2.09 -9.76
CA TYR A 218 15.25 -1.65 -8.37
C TYR A 218 16.73 -1.32 -8.05
N PRO A 219 17.05 -0.17 -7.42
CA PRO A 219 16.14 0.74 -6.71
C PRO A 219 15.58 1.92 -7.54
N ASN A 220 16.02 2.12 -8.78
CA ASN A 220 15.64 3.28 -9.60
C ASN A 220 14.11 3.36 -9.83
N ASN A 221 13.43 2.22 -9.92
CA ASN A 221 11.96 2.14 -9.99
C ASN A 221 11.23 2.87 -8.86
N LYS A 222 11.88 3.07 -7.70
CA LYS A 222 11.26 3.70 -6.53
C LYS A 222 10.75 5.11 -6.85
N ILE A 223 11.51 5.89 -7.62
CA ILE A 223 11.13 7.26 -8.00
C ILE A 223 9.88 7.23 -8.90
N ILE A 224 9.82 6.30 -9.84
CA ILE A 224 8.67 6.13 -10.74
C ILE A 224 7.41 5.77 -9.95
N LEU A 225 7.52 4.85 -8.99
CA LEU A 225 6.42 4.47 -8.10
C LEU A 225 5.96 5.63 -7.18
N GLN A 226 6.91 6.46 -6.72
CA GLN A 226 6.60 7.65 -5.92
C GLN A 226 5.85 8.70 -6.74
N ASN A 227 6.29 8.97 -7.97
CA ASN A 227 5.61 9.88 -8.88
C ASN A 227 4.21 9.37 -9.24
N ALA A 228 4.06 8.07 -9.51
CA ALA A 228 2.77 7.46 -9.74
C ALA A 228 1.82 7.59 -8.53
N LYS A 229 2.35 7.49 -7.30
CA LYS A 229 1.57 7.76 -6.08
C LYS A 229 1.11 9.22 -6.01
N ALA A 230 1.98 10.18 -6.35
CA ALA A 230 1.62 11.59 -6.38
C ALA A 230 0.52 11.85 -7.43
N ASN A 231 0.65 11.31 -8.64
CA ASN A 231 -0.38 11.40 -9.68
C ASN A 231 -1.71 10.81 -9.21
N LEU A 232 -1.69 9.70 -8.46
CA LEU A 232 -2.90 9.09 -7.93
C LEU A 232 -3.59 10.00 -6.91
N GLN A 233 -2.80 10.70 -6.08
CA GLN A 233 -3.34 11.65 -5.11
C GLN A 233 -3.99 12.85 -5.80
N THR A 234 -3.35 13.39 -6.84
CA THR A 234 -3.92 14.45 -7.69
C THR A 234 -5.24 13.99 -8.31
N ALA A 235 -5.26 12.82 -8.96
CA ALA A 235 -6.47 12.29 -9.58
C ALA A 235 -7.64 12.10 -8.59
N ILE A 236 -7.35 11.66 -7.37
CA ILE A 236 -8.35 11.54 -6.30
C ILE A 236 -8.88 12.93 -5.89
N GLN A 237 -8.02 13.95 -5.82
CA GLN A 237 -8.42 15.31 -5.50
C GLN A 237 -9.30 15.92 -6.60
N ASP A 238 -9.00 15.64 -7.86
CA ASP A 238 -9.83 16.08 -8.98
C ASP A 238 -11.20 15.42 -8.96
N ILE A 239 -11.28 14.11 -8.70
CA ILE A 239 -12.57 13.41 -8.51
C ILE A 239 -13.39 14.06 -7.39
N LYS A 240 -12.75 14.39 -6.26
CA LYS A 240 -13.45 15.06 -5.14
C LYS A 240 -14.00 16.42 -5.56
N THR A 241 -13.23 17.19 -6.30
CA THR A 241 -13.64 18.51 -6.79
C THR A 241 -14.81 18.38 -7.76
N ALA A 242 -14.71 17.50 -8.75
CA ALA A 242 -15.81 17.22 -9.69
C ALA A 242 -17.11 16.77 -9.00
N LEU A 243 -17.02 16.01 -7.90
CA LEU A 243 -18.18 15.61 -7.09
C LEU A 243 -18.78 16.79 -6.33
N LEU A 244 -17.97 17.73 -5.85
CA LEU A 244 -18.45 18.96 -5.20
C LEU A 244 -19.16 19.85 -6.21
N ASP A 245 -18.58 20.05 -7.39
CA ASP A 245 -19.20 20.83 -8.48
C ASP A 245 -20.53 20.23 -8.88
N ALA A 246 -20.58 18.90 -9.09
CA ALA A 246 -21.83 18.20 -9.40
C ALA A 246 -22.91 18.45 -8.35
N ARG A 247 -22.55 18.44 -7.06
CA ARG A 247 -23.47 18.69 -5.96
C ARG A 247 -23.97 20.13 -5.98
N GLN A 248 -23.09 21.10 -6.22
CA GLN A 248 -23.43 22.52 -6.29
C GLN A 248 -24.32 22.81 -7.51
N ILE A 249 -24.07 22.18 -8.67
CA ILE A 249 -24.95 22.27 -9.85
C ILE A 249 -26.35 21.76 -9.51
N ILE A 250 -26.46 20.59 -8.87
CA ILE A 250 -27.76 20.02 -8.46
C ILE A 250 -28.49 20.97 -7.52
N GLN A 251 -27.80 21.55 -6.53
CA GLN A 251 -28.39 22.51 -5.61
C GLN A 251 -28.83 23.80 -6.33
N GLY A 252 -27.99 24.32 -7.22
CA GLY A 252 -28.31 25.48 -8.03
C GLY A 252 -29.58 25.25 -8.83
N LEU A 253 -29.66 24.14 -9.58
CA LEU A 253 -30.84 23.75 -10.35
C LEU A 253 -32.11 23.65 -9.49
N ILE A 254 -32.02 23.18 -8.24
CA ILE A 254 -33.18 23.13 -7.32
C ILE A 254 -33.62 24.54 -6.91
N ILE A 255 -32.67 25.43 -6.60
CA ILE A 255 -32.96 26.80 -6.14
C ILE A 255 -33.54 27.65 -7.27
N VAL A 256 -33.04 27.49 -8.50
CA VAL A 256 -33.42 28.34 -9.64
C VAL A 256 -34.67 27.83 -10.39
N THR A 257 -35.11 26.61 -10.10
CA THR A 257 -36.43 26.15 -10.58
C THR A 257 -37.51 26.93 -9.81
N PRO A 258 -38.47 27.61 -10.46
CA PRO A 258 -39.53 28.33 -9.76
C PRO A 258 -40.22 27.39 -8.78
N LYS A 259 -40.18 27.76 -7.50
CA LYS A 259 -40.99 27.13 -6.44
C LYS A 259 -42.44 27.21 -6.93
N ASN A 260 -43.08 26.08 -7.23
CA ASN A 260 -44.54 26.09 -7.32
C ASN A 260 -45.02 26.69 -5.99
N THR A 261 -45.75 27.81 -6.05
CA THR A 261 -45.91 28.83 -5.01
C THR A 261 -46.67 28.38 -3.75
N ASN A 262 -46.82 27.08 -3.51
CA ASN A 262 -47.67 26.51 -2.46
C ASN A 262 -46.93 25.69 -1.38
N ALA A 263 -45.59 25.65 -1.35
CA ALA A 263 -44.84 24.92 -0.32
C ALA A 263 -44.16 25.88 0.69
N SER A 264 -44.75 25.96 1.87
CA SER A 264 -44.45 26.87 2.98
C SER A 264 -42.98 26.86 3.44
N GLU A 265 -42.48 28.04 3.81
CA GLU A 265 -41.08 28.36 4.17
C GLU A 265 -40.52 27.61 5.38
N SER A 266 -41.36 26.90 6.13
CA SER A 266 -40.97 26.22 7.39
C SER A 266 -39.99 25.06 7.19
N GLY A 267 -40.02 24.39 6.03
CA GLY A 267 -39.08 23.29 5.73
C GLY A 267 -37.65 23.75 5.35
N PHE A 268 -37.51 24.97 4.83
CA PHE A 268 -36.27 25.47 4.21
C PHE A 268 -35.20 25.85 5.25
N LEU A 269 -35.62 26.43 6.38
CA LEU A 269 -34.72 26.80 7.48
C LEU A 269 -34.17 25.56 8.22
N LYS A 270 -34.94 24.46 8.24
CA LYS A 270 -34.53 23.19 8.86
C LYS A 270 -33.41 22.51 8.06
N ALA A 271 -33.49 22.51 6.72
CA ALA A 271 -32.45 21.95 5.85
C ALA A 271 -31.12 22.73 5.90
N LYS A 272 -31.18 24.07 5.99
CA LYS A 272 -29.99 24.92 6.11
C LYS A 272 -29.25 24.71 7.44
N SER A 273 -29.98 24.45 8.53
CA SER A 273 -29.39 24.12 9.84
C SER A 273 -28.73 22.74 9.89
N GLN A 274 -29.27 21.75 9.15
CA GLN A 274 -28.74 20.38 9.15
C GLN A 274 -27.49 20.21 8.27
N LEU A 275 -27.28 21.07 7.28
CA LEU A 275 -26.06 21.04 6.44
C LEU A 275 -24.85 21.68 7.12
N LYS A 276 -25.04 22.62 8.04
CA LYS A 276 -23.94 23.22 8.83
C LYS A 276 -23.39 22.25 9.90
N ASN A 277 -24.14 21.18 10.20
CA ASN A 277 -23.81 20.15 11.19
C ASN A 277 -23.47 18.78 10.58
N GLN A 278 -23.38 18.67 9.26
CA GLN A 278 -22.78 17.47 8.67
C GLN A 278 -21.27 17.67 8.60
N ASP A 279 -20.62 17.32 9.72
CA ASP A 279 -19.21 16.96 9.71
C ASP A 279 -18.98 15.98 8.56
N ILE A 280 -18.33 16.48 7.51
CA ILE A 280 -17.85 15.66 6.41
C ILE A 280 -16.97 14.61 7.08
N PRO A 281 -17.28 13.30 6.99
CA PRO A 281 -16.40 12.30 7.54
C PRO A 281 -15.05 12.47 6.85
N GLN A 282 -14.08 12.95 7.61
CA GLN A 282 -12.68 12.95 7.24
C GLN A 282 -12.36 11.51 6.82
N ILE A 283 -12.20 11.29 5.52
CA ILE A 283 -11.60 10.06 5.04
C ILE A 283 -10.16 10.13 5.52
N VAL A 284 -9.91 9.60 6.72
CA VAL A 284 -8.59 9.48 7.32
C VAL A 284 -7.79 8.58 6.37
N LEU A 285 -7.00 9.22 5.51
CA LEU A 285 -5.91 8.54 4.84
C LEU A 285 -5.00 8.00 5.94
N PRO A 286 -4.58 6.72 5.89
CA PRO A 286 -3.65 6.20 6.89
C PRO A 286 -2.37 7.03 6.84
N THR A 287 -2.16 7.84 7.87
CA THR A 287 -0.92 8.56 8.11
C THR A 287 0.11 7.52 8.52
N THR A 288 0.91 7.06 7.57
CA THR A 288 2.15 6.34 7.87
C THR A 288 3.22 7.37 8.14
N THR A 289 3.29 7.84 9.39
CA THR A 289 4.50 8.42 9.97
C THR A 289 5.53 7.28 10.12
N PRO A 290 6.82 7.50 9.79
CA PRO A 290 7.86 6.46 9.60
C PRO A 290 7.99 5.41 10.72
#